data_AF-A0A3D2W222-F1
#
_entry.id   AF-A0A3D2W222-F1
#
_cell.length_a   1.000
_cell.length_b   1.000
_cell.length_c   1.000
_cell.angle_alpha   90.00
_cell.angle_beta   90.00
_cell.angle_gamma   90.00
#
_symmetry.space_group_name_H-M   'P 1'
#
loop_
_entity.id
_entity.type
_entity.pdbx_description
1 polymer ?
#
loop_
_entity_poly.entity_id
_entity_poly.type
_entity_poly.pdbx_seq_one_letter_code
_entity_poly.pdbx_strand_id
1 'polypeptide(L)' 'MPDGPPIRFRWRRVLHEVTRAEGPERIAGDWLKREPTRDYYRVEDKQGRRYWLYREGFYGDDETPRWFVHGLFA' A
#
# COMPACT_ATOMS: atom_id res chain seq x y z
N MET A 1 2.14 11.27 -11.97
CA MET A 1 1.10 10.58 -11.19
C MET A 1 1.46 10.71 -9.72
N PRO A 2 0.53 10.82 -8.76
CA PRO A 2 0.94 10.75 -7.37
C PRO A 2 1.36 9.29 -7.11
N ASP A 3 2.66 9.03 -7.10
CA ASP A 3 3.26 7.71 -6.81
C ASP A 3 3.09 7.28 -5.34
N GLY A 4 2.30 8.03 -4.56
CA GLY A 4 2.04 7.78 -3.15
C GLY A 4 0.81 6.91 -2.90
N PRO A 5 0.62 6.47 -1.65
CA PRO A 5 -0.56 5.72 -1.24
C PRO A 5 -1.83 6.57 -1.33
N PRO A 6 -3.01 5.92 -1.39
CA PRO A 6 -4.28 6.62 -1.51
C PRO A 6 -4.52 7.51 -0.29
N ILE A 7 -5.07 8.71 -0.52
CA ILE A 7 -5.46 9.66 0.54
C ILE A 7 -6.55 9.11 1.46
N ARG A 8 -7.33 8.13 0.98
CA ARG A 8 -8.43 7.49 1.69
C ARG A 8 -8.51 6.03 1.30
N PHE A 9 -8.74 5.15 2.26
CA PHE A 9 -8.96 3.72 1.99
C PHE A 9 -10.05 3.16 2.90
N ARG A 10 -10.70 2.09 2.44
CA ARG A 10 -11.74 1.40 3.23
C ARG A 10 -11.17 0.09 3.76
N TRP A 11 -11.19 -0.09 5.08
CA TRP A 11 -10.74 -1.31 5.73
C TRP A 11 -11.74 -1.76 6.79
N ARG A 12 -12.07 -3.05 6.83
CA ARG A 12 -13.10 -3.61 7.74
C ARG A 12 -14.40 -2.78 7.78
N ARG A 13 -14.83 -2.33 6.59
CA ARG A 13 -16.01 -1.47 6.36
C ARG A 13 -15.91 -0.02 6.88
N VAL A 14 -14.80 0.37 7.49
CA VAL A 14 -14.54 1.73 7.98
C VAL A 14 -13.71 2.49 6.93
N LEU A 15 -14.07 3.76 6.70
CA LEU A 15 -13.29 4.67 5.86
C LEU A 15 -12.21 5.33 6.70
N HIS A 16 -10.95 5.18 6.30
CA HIS A 16 -9.79 5.81 6.93
C HIS A 16 -9.26 6.89 6.00
N GLU A 17 -8.95 8.06 6.57
CA GLU A 17 -8.28 9.15 5.86
C GLU A 17 -6.83 9.21 6.29
N VAL A 18 -5.94 9.14 5.30
CA VAL A 18 -4.49 9.11 5.49
C VAL A 18 -3.99 10.52 5.78
N THR A 19 -3.35 10.70 6.92
CA THR A 19 -2.70 11.95 7.33
C THR A 19 -1.22 11.95 7.03
N ARG A 20 -0.58 10.78 7.09
CA ARG A 20 0.84 10.59 6.82
C ARG A 20 1.09 9.29 6.09
N ALA A 21 2.06 9.30 5.20
CA ALA A 21 2.48 8.15 4.42
C ALA A 21 4.01 8.08 4.34
N GLU A 22 4.56 6.89 4.51
CA GLU A 22 5.99 6.60 4.45
C GLU A 22 6.22 5.37 3.55
N GLY A 23 7.19 5.45 2.63
CA GLY A 23 7.46 4.42 1.63
C GLY A 23 7.83 5.01 0.25
N PRO A 24 7.90 4.18 -0.81
CA PRO A 24 7.70 2.74 -0.81
C PRO A 24 8.90 1.97 -0.26
N GLU A 25 8.64 1.06 0.67
CA GLU A 25 9.57 -0.02 0.95
C GLU A 25 9.32 -1.13 -0.08
N ARG A 26 10.25 -1.27 -1.03
CA ARG A 26 10.12 -2.23 -2.12
C ARG A 26 10.64 -3.59 -1.67
N ILE A 27 9.71 -4.54 -1.52
CA ILE A 27 10.04 -5.94 -1.28
C ILE A 27 9.82 -6.67 -2.59
N ALA A 28 10.91 -6.91 -3.32
CA ALA A 28 10.89 -7.80 -4.47
C ALA A 28 10.64 -9.22 -3.94
N GLY A 29 9.61 -9.88 -4.47
CA GLY A 29 9.49 -11.32 -4.29
C GLY A 29 10.70 -12.03 -4.87
N ASP A 30 10.91 -13.29 -4.48
CA ASP A 30 12.12 -14.04 -4.84
C ASP A 30 12.35 -14.00 -6.36
N TRP A 31 13.49 -13.48 -6.82
CA TRP A 31 13.79 -13.33 -8.26
C TRP A 31 13.79 -14.68 -8.98
N LEU A 32 14.02 -15.77 -8.25
CA LEU A 32 13.93 -17.13 -8.74
C LEU A 32 12.48 -17.56 -9.03
N LYS A 33 11.49 -16.98 -8.34
CA LYS A 33 10.08 -17.40 -8.37
C LYS A 33 9.17 -16.51 -9.23
N ARG A 34 9.72 -15.47 -9.89
CA ARG A 34 8.95 -14.48 -10.68
C ARG A 34 7.77 -13.91 -9.87
N GLU A 35 7.93 -13.77 -8.57
CA GLU A 35 6.89 -13.20 -7.71
C GLU A 35 6.74 -11.70 -8.01
N PRO A 36 5.50 -11.17 -8.01
CA PRO A 36 5.27 -9.76 -8.30
C PRO A 36 5.94 -8.87 -7.25
N THR A 37 6.51 -7.75 -7.71
CA THR A 37 7.09 -6.77 -6.80
C THR A 37 5.99 -6.08 -6.00
N ARG A 38 6.18 -5.99 -4.69
CA ARG A 38 5.25 -5.30 -3.78
C ARG A 38 5.92 -4.04 -3.25
N ASP A 39 5.29 -2.90 -3.48
CA ASP A 39 5.67 -1.65 -2.85
C ASP A 39 4.82 -1.48 -1.58
N TYR A 40 5.46 -1.52 -0.41
CA TYR A 40 4.81 -1.34 0.89
C TYR A 40 4.88 0.11 1.35
N TYR A 41 3.79 0.56 1.99
CA TYR A 41 3.65 1.89 2.53
C TYR A 41 3.10 1.80 3.95
N ARG A 42 3.73 2.54 4.86
CA ARG A 42 3.20 2.76 6.20
C ARG A 42 2.36 4.03 6.19
N VAL A 43 1.07 3.91 6.46
CA VAL A 43 0.15 5.05 6.51
C VAL A 43 -0.39 5.25 7.91
N GLU A 44 -0.59 6.49 8.30
CA GLU A 44 -1.25 6.88 9.54
C GLU A 44 -2.60 7.51 9.22
N ASP A 45 -3.63 7.21 10.02
CA ASP A 45 -4.92 7.86 9.93
C ASP A 45 -5.08 9.03 10.92
N LYS A 46 -6.18 9.77 10.81
CA LYS A 46 -6.52 10.88 11.73
C LYS A 46 -6.63 10.49 13.20
N GLN A 47 -6.77 9.21 13.52
CA GLN A 47 -6.86 8.68 14.88
C GLN A 47 -5.49 8.19 15.39
N GLY A 48 -4.41 8.43 14.63
CA GLY A 48 -3.06 7.95 14.95
C GLY A 48 -2.90 6.44 14.76
N ARG A 49 -3.80 5.79 14.00
CA ARG A 49 -3.69 4.36 13.69
C ARG A 49 -2.78 4.15 12.49
N ARG A 50 -1.83 3.22 12.64
CA ARG A 50 -0.82 2.93 11.62
C ARG A 50 -1.15 1.64 10.89
N TYR A 51 -1.16 1.71 9.56
CA TYR A 51 -1.50 0.61 8.68
C TYR A 51 -0.38 0.36 7.70
N TRP A 52 -0.22 -0.91 7.34
CA TRP A 52 0.58 -1.30 6.19
C TRP A 52 -0.34 -1.46 4.97
N LEU A 53 -0.13 -0.61 3.98
CA LEU A 53 -0.69 -0.76 2.65
C LEU A 53 0.38 -1.33 1.73
N TYR A 54 -0.03 -2.11 0.74
CA TYR A 54 0.86 -2.47 -0.35
C TYR A 54 0.13 -2.37 -1.68
N ARG A 55 0.88 -2.02 -2.72
CA ARG A 55 0.45 -2.17 -4.11
C ARG A 55 1.22 -3.30 -4.76
N GLU A 56 0.51 -4.15 -5.48
CA GLU A 56 1.11 -5.14 -6.39
C GLU A 56 1.12 -4.54 -7.80
N GLY A 57 2.28 -4.57 -8.44
CA GLY A 57 2.45 -4.06 -9.79
C GLY A 57 3.07 -5.11 -10.71
N PHE A 58 2.29 -5.60 -11.67
CA PHE A 58 2.85 -5.99 -12.96
C PHE A 58 3.20 -4.68 -13.68
N TYR A 59 4.47 -4.31 -13.71
CA TYR A 59 4.95 -3.18 -14.53
C TYR A 59 4.76 -3.56 -16.00
N GLY A 60 3.55 -3.42 -16.54
CA GLY A 60 3.22 -4.00 -17.85
C GLY A 60 2.05 -3.36 -18.58
N ASP A 61 0.98 -2.96 -17.90
CA ASP A 61 -0.21 -2.42 -18.58
C ASP A 61 -0.84 -1.29 -17.74
N ASP A 62 -1.57 -0.42 -18.43
CA ASP A 62 -2.25 0.82 -18.00
C ASP A 62 -3.34 0.58 -16.92
N GLU A 63 -3.19 -0.44 -16.07
CA GLU A 63 -4.14 -0.85 -15.06
C GLU A 63 -3.99 0.02 -13.80
N THR A 64 -5.11 0.48 -13.28
CA THR A 64 -5.15 1.26 -12.03
C THR A 64 -4.50 0.43 -10.91
N PRO A 65 -3.47 0.96 -10.20
CA PRO A 65 -2.75 0.18 -9.20
C PRO A 65 -3.70 -0.31 -8.10
N ARG A 66 -3.73 -1.62 -7.88
CA ARG A 66 -4.56 -2.23 -6.84
C ARG A 66 -3.87 -2.10 -5.49
N TRP A 67 -4.63 -1.62 -4.52
CA TRP A 67 -4.17 -1.40 -3.16
C TRP A 67 -4.76 -2.44 -2.22
N PHE A 68 -3.92 -2.94 -1.33
CA PHE A 68 -4.28 -3.94 -0.33
C PHE A 68 -3.81 -3.50 1.04
N VAL A 69 -4.55 -3.91 2.08
CA VAL A 69 -4.17 -3.68 3.47
C VAL A 69 -3.53 -4.95 4.00
N HIS A 70 -2.25 -4.89 4.36
CA HIS A 70 -1.57 -6.01 5.01
C HIS A 70 -2.06 -6.16 6.46
N GLY A 71 -2.21 -5.05 7.18
CA GLY A 71 -2.70 -5.06 8.55
C GLY A 71 -2.53 -3.74 9.28
N LEU A 72 -2.98 -3.74 10.54
CA LEU A 72 -2.74 -2.68 11.52
C LEU A 72 -1.45 -3.01 12.29
N PHE A 73 -0.58 -2.03 12.48
CA PHE A 73 0.63 -2.16 13.29
C PHE A 73 0.57 -1.17 14.45
N ALA A 74 0.56 -1.67 15.69
CA ALA A 74 0.49 -0.87 16.91
C ALA A 74 1.90 -0.53 17.41
#